data_AF-A0A350YQZ4-F1
#
_entry.id   AF-A0A350YQZ4-F1
#
_cell.length_a   1.000
_cell.length_b   1.000
_cell.length_c   1.000
_cell.angle_alpha   90.00
_cell.angle_beta   90.00
_cell.angle_gamma   90.00
#
_symmetry.space_group_name_H-M   'P 1'
#
loop_
_entity.id
_entity.type
_entity.pdbx_description
1 polymer ?
#
loop_
_entity_poly.entity_id
_entity_poly.type
_entity_poly.pdbx_seq_one_letter_code
_entity_poly.pdbx_strand_id
1 'polypeptide(L)' 'RALINNPSVILADEPSGNLDSENKNELHKLFFRLRDSFGQTIVIVTHDTQLANMSDRILHIKDGLIINGS' A
#
# COMPACT_ATOMS: atom_id res chain seq x y z
N ARG A 1 13.20 10.03 0.21
CA ARG A 1 13.60 10.47 1.57
C ARG A 1 13.04 9.54 2.67
N ALA A 2 11.80 9.03 2.54
CA ALA A 2 11.19 8.11 3.52
C ALA A 2 11.96 6.78 3.76
N LEU A 3 12.67 6.25 2.76
CA LEU A 3 13.40 4.98 2.86
C LEU A 3 14.80 5.08 3.51
N ILE A 4 15.28 6.28 3.83
CA ILE A 4 16.69 6.50 4.24
C ILE A 4 16.96 5.98 5.67
N ASN A 5 15.95 5.91 6.54
CA ASN A 5 16.10 5.52 7.95
C ASN A 5 15.63 4.10 8.27
N ASN A 6 15.49 3.24 7.27
CA ASN A 6 15.00 1.87 7.42
C ASN A 6 13.76 1.78 8.35
N PRO A 7 12.70 2.56 8.08
CA PRO A 7 11.57 2.68 9.00
C PRO A 7 10.86 1.34 9.19
N SER A 8 10.43 1.02 10.40
CA SER A 8 9.63 -0.20 10.64
C SER A 8 8.24 -0.14 10.01
N VAL A 9 7.74 1.08 9.74
CA VAL A 9 6.42 1.32 9.15
C VAL A 9 6.52 2.33 8.02
N ILE A 10 5.93 2.01 6.87
CA ILE A 10 5.78 2.88 5.71
C ILE A 10 4.29 3.22 5.57
N LEU A 11 3.99 4.51 5.56
CA LEU A 11 2.64 5.03 5.25
C LEU A 11 2.67 5.58 3.83
N ALA A 12 1.75 5.14 2.98
CA ALA A 12 1.63 5.59 1.61
C ALA A 12 0.19 6.04 1.34
N ASP A 13 0.01 7.31 1.00
CA ASP A 13 -1.29 7.90 0.64
C ASP A 13 -1.37 8.02 -0.88
N GLU A 14 -2.25 7.23 -1.49
CA GLU A 14 -2.45 7.11 -2.95
C GLU A 14 -1.14 7.05 -3.77
N PRO A 15 -0.25 6.07 -3.49
CA PRO A 15 1.09 6.06 -4.09
C PRO A 15 1.08 5.71 -5.60
N SER A 16 -0.03 5.19 -6.11
CA SER A 16 -0.28 4.88 -7.51
C SER A 16 -0.98 6.01 -8.28
N GLY A 17 -1.28 7.14 -7.60
CA GLY A 17 -1.94 8.28 -8.20
C GLY A 17 -1.15 8.84 -9.37
N ASN A 18 -1.81 9.03 -10.52
CA ASN A 18 -1.22 9.55 -11.76
C ASN A 18 -0.20 8.64 -12.47
N LEU A 19 -0.10 7.35 -12.10
CA LEU A 19 0.74 6.35 -12.79
C LEU A 19 -0.08 5.52 -13.78
N ASP A 20 0.54 5.17 -14.91
CA ASP A 20 -0.01 4.17 -15.84
C ASP A 20 0.05 2.74 -15.26
N SER A 21 -0.65 1.81 -15.90
CA SER A 21 -0.78 0.42 -15.44
C SER A 21 0.56 -0.31 -15.28
N GLU A 22 1.59 0.06 -16.04
CA GLU A 22 2.92 -0.55 -15.96
C GLU A 22 3.67 -0.06 -14.72
N ASN A 23 3.72 1.26 -14.53
CA ASN A 23 4.35 1.90 -13.39
C ASN A 23 3.66 1.51 -12.06
N LYS A 24 2.34 1.33 -12.06
CA LYS A 24 1.61 0.80 -10.89
C LYS A 24 2.09 -0.60 -10.49
N ASN A 25 2.27 -1.50 -11.46
CA ASN A 25 2.77 -2.84 -11.18
C ASN A 25 4.20 -2.84 -10.63
N GLU A 26 5.07 -1.96 -11.10
CA GLU A 26 6.41 -1.80 -10.54
C GLU A 26 6.38 -1.28 -9.11
N LEU A 27 5.54 -0.27 -8.85
CA LEU A 27 5.32 0.26 -7.51
C LEU A 27 4.82 -0.84 -6.54
N HIS A 28 3.88 -1.67 -6.98
CA HIS A 28 3.40 -2.80 -6.19
C HIS A 28 4.55 -3.76 -5.87
N LYS A 29 5.32 -4.19 -6.89
CA LYS A 29 6.51 -5.05 -6.70
C LYS A 29 7.53 -4.45 -5.74
N LEU A 30 7.71 -3.13 -5.74
CA LEU A 30 8.60 -2.45 -4.80
C LEU A 30 8.10 -2.61 -3.36
N PHE A 31 6.81 -2.39 -3.09
CA PHE A 31 6.25 -2.59 -1.75
C PHE A 31 6.40 -4.02 -1.26
N PHE A 32 6.13 -5.02 -2.11
CA PHE A 32 6.35 -6.42 -1.75
C PHE A 32 7.81 -6.71 -1.42
N ARG A 33 8.74 -6.19 -2.22
CA ARG A 33 10.18 -6.36 -1.95
C ARG A 33 10.60 -5.72 -0.63
N LEU A 34 10.08 -4.53 -0.31
CA LEU A 34 10.38 -3.84 0.94
C LEU A 34 9.86 -4.62 2.15
N ARG A 35 8.62 -5.12 2.06
CA ARG A 35 8.04 -6.02 3.06
C ARG A 35 8.88 -7.28 3.25
N ASP A 36 9.17 -7.99 2.16
CA ASP A 36 9.81 -9.32 2.20
C ASP A 36 11.30 -9.24 2.59
N SER A 37 12.01 -8.19 2.15
CA SER A 37 13.45 -8.08 2.38
C SER A 37 13.80 -7.43 3.73
N PHE A 38 12.94 -6.54 4.23
CA PHE A 38 13.22 -5.74 5.42
C PHE A 38 12.21 -5.93 6.56
N GLY A 39 11.18 -6.76 6.38
CA GLY A 39 10.13 -6.98 7.38
C GLY A 39 9.33 -5.71 7.68
N GLN A 40 9.29 -4.76 6.76
CA GLN A 40 8.63 -3.47 6.97
C GLN A 40 7.11 -3.63 6.87
N THR A 41 6.40 -3.03 7.81
CA THR A 41 4.93 -2.94 7.73
C THR A 41 4.56 -1.79 6.80
N ILE A 42 3.70 -2.04 5.83
CA ILE A 42 3.27 -1.04 4.85
C ILE A 42 1.77 -0.82 5.02
N VAL A 43 1.37 0.44 5.22
CA VAL A 43 -0.03 0.87 5.26
C VAL A 43 -0.26 1.75 4.04
N ILE A 44 -1.16 1.31 3.17
CA ILE A 44 -1.48 1.99 1.92
C ILE A 44 -2.93 2.45 1.99
N VAL A 45 -3.16 3.73 1.71
CA VAL A 45 -4.49 4.27 1.42
C VAL A 45 -4.62 4.34 -0.09
N THR A 46 -5.59 3.62 -0.66
CA THR A 46 -5.83 3.67 -2.10
C THR A 46 -7.26 3.35 -2.48
N HIS A 47 -7.74 3.96 -3.57
CA HIS A 47 -8.95 3.54 -4.28
C HIS A 47 -8.71 2.41 -5.30
N ASP A 48 -7.45 2.00 -5.51
CA ASP A 48 -7.09 0.93 -6.44
C ASP A 48 -7.36 -0.45 -5.83
N THR A 49 -8.40 -1.12 -6.31
CA THR A 49 -8.80 -2.43 -5.81
C THR A 49 -7.79 -3.53 -6.12
N GLN A 50 -6.98 -3.39 -7.18
CA GLN A 50 -5.93 -4.37 -7.49
C GLN A 50 -4.84 -4.31 -6.43
N LEU A 51 -4.38 -3.11 -6.08
CA LEU A 51 -3.39 -2.92 -5.01
C LEU A 51 -3.92 -3.39 -3.65
N ALA A 52 -5.17 -3.04 -3.33
CA ALA A 52 -5.82 -3.51 -2.11
C ALA A 52 -5.85 -5.05 -2.04
N ASN A 53 -6.25 -5.73 -3.11
CA ASN A 53 -6.34 -7.19 -3.16
C ASN A 53 -5.00 -7.92 -3.03
N MET A 54 -3.89 -7.25 -3.32
CA MET A 54 -2.55 -7.83 -3.11
C MET A 54 -2.06 -7.66 -1.67
N SER A 55 -2.76 -6.89 -0.84
CA SER A 55 -2.37 -6.61 0.55
C SER A 55 -2.76 -7.75 1.48
N ASP A 56 -1.97 -7.99 2.53
CA ASP A 56 -2.23 -9.07 3.50
C ASP A 56 -3.56 -8.86 4.26
N ARG A 57 -3.98 -7.60 4.42
CA ARG A 57 -5.24 -7.19 5.04
C ARG A 57 -5.82 -6.00 4.32
N ILE A 58 -7.15 -5.97 4.19
CA ILE A 58 -7.89 -4.87 3.57
C ILE A 58 -8.87 -4.31 4.60
N LEU A 59 -8.87 -2.99 4.77
CA LEU A 59 -9.83 -2.27 5.59
C LEU A 59 -10.60 -1.32 4.68
N HIS A 60 -11.92 -1.45 4.68
CA HIS A 60 -12.78 -0.54 3.93
C HIS A 60 -13.18 0.62 4.84
N ILE A 61 -13.03 1.85 4.35
CA ILE A 61 -13.46 3.06 5.05
C ILE A 61 -14.56 3.71 4.23
N LYS A 62 -15.68 4.03 4.88
CA LYS A 62 -16.79 4.78 4.30
C LYS A 62 -17.26 5.83 5.30
N ASP A 63 -17.41 7.07 4.83
CA ASP A 63 -17.86 8.20 5.66
C ASP A 63 -17.07 8.37 6.98
N GLY A 64 -15.75 8.11 6.92
CA GLY A 64 -14.85 8.18 8.08
C GLY A 64 -14.94 7.00 9.05
N LEU A 65 -15.76 5.99 8.75
CA LEU A 65 -15.94 4.79 9.57
C LEU A 65 -15.32 3.57 8.87
N ILE A 66 -14.62 2.73 9.64
CA ILE A 66 -14.19 1.42 9.17
C ILE A 66 -15.44 0.55 9.05
N ILE A 67 -15.74 0.08 7.84
CA ILE A 67 -16.78 -0.89 7.60
C ILE A 67 -16.13 -2.28 7.55
N ASN A 68 -16.54 -3.14 8.48
CA ASN A 68 -16.19 -4.56 8.37
C ASN A 68 -17.13 -5.16 7.32
N GLY A 69 -16.58 -5.56 6.18
CA GLY A 69 -17.31 -6.40 5.23
C GLY A 69 -17.75 -7.66 5.97
N SER A 70 -19.06 -7.95 5.92
CA SER A 70 -19.63 -9.21 6.40
C SER A 70 -19.25 -10.36 5.49
#